data_AF-A0A1I0HCU0-F1
#
_entry.id   AF-A0A1I0HCU0-F1
#
_cell.length_a   1.000
_cell.length_b   1.000
_cell.length_c   1.000
_cell.angle_alpha   90.00
_cell.angle_beta   90.00
_cell.angle_gamma   90.00
#
_symmetry.space_group_name_H-M   'P 1'
#
loop_
_entity.id
_entity.type
_entity.pdbx_description
1 polymer ?
#
loop_
_entity_poly.entity_id
_entity_poly.type
_entity_poly.pdbx_seq_one_letter_code
_entity_poly.pdbx_strand_id
1 'polypeptide(L)'
;MTTIDQVSAEPRNLPVVLTPGAWQEAVHIQDPVHTSEISSRLGNVVLTAYRELSFQPDKTHVDFGLYRFPPAGDRSAYVWLDLTLHTIKSETGLPYLCISLRDEEPVLRC
;
A
#
# COMPACT_ATOMS: atom_id res chain seq x y z
N MET A 1 -4.14 -18.97 -33.63
CA MET A 1 -4.62 -17.61 -33.32
C MET A 1 -5.64 -17.76 -32.19
N THR A 2 -5.15 -17.74 -30.95
CA THR A 2 -5.24 -16.61 -29.99
C THR A 2 -6.65 -16.39 -29.48
N THR A 3 -6.87 -16.62 -28.20
CA THR A 3 -7.44 -15.62 -27.28
C THR A 3 -6.98 -16.05 -25.89
N ILE A 4 -6.00 -15.33 -25.35
CA ILE A 4 -5.65 -15.42 -23.94
C ILE A 4 -6.77 -14.66 -23.25
N ASP A 5 -7.56 -15.35 -22.44
CA ASP A 5 -8.63 -14.74 -21.65
C ASP A 5 -8.02 -13.59 -20.85
N GLN A 6 -8.34 -12.36 -21.26
CA GLN A 6 -8.10 -11.18 -20.44
C GLN A 6 -9.01 -11.31 -19.23
N VAL A 7 -8.49 -11.92 -18.17
CA VAL A 7 -9.03 -11.73 -16.83
C VAL A 7 -8.87 -10.25 -16.55
N SER A 8 -9.95 -9.49 -16.74
CA SER A 8 -10.11 -8.16 -16.17
C SER A 8 -9.96 -8.35 -14.67
N ALA A 9 -8.74 -8.17 -14.16
CA ALA A 9 -8.48 -8.26 -12.74
C ALA A 9 -9.25 -7.11 -12.10
N GLU A 10 -10.39 -7.44 -11.50
CA GLU A 10 -11.11 -6.52 -10.63
C GLU A 10 -10.08 -5.96 -9.64
N PRO A 11 -9.85 -4.64 -9.60
CA PRO A 11 -8.74 -4.04 -8.85
C PRO A 11 -8.75 -4.38 -7.36
N ARG A 12 -9.86 -4.93 -6.86
CA ARG A 12 -10.14 -5.34 -5.47
C ARG A 12 -9.40 -6.59 -4.99
N ASN A 13 -8.78 -7.39 -5.87
CA ASN A 13 -8.13 -8.65 -5.50
C ASN A 13 -6.63 -8.71 -5.84
N LEU A 14 -5.97 -7.55 -5.98
CA LEU A 14 -4.57 -7.49 -6.38
C LEU A 14 -3.64 -7.72 -5.18
N PRO A 15 -2.52 -8.46 -5.32
CA PRO A 15 -1.51 -8.51 -4.28
C PRO A 15 -1.03 -7.10 -3.91
N VAL A 16 -0.81 -6.83 -2.62
CA VAL A 16 -0.29 -5.54 -2.15
C VAL A 16 1.15 -5.71 -1.71
N VAL A 17 2.02 -4.85 -2.20
CA VAL A 17 3.42 -4.74 -1.83
C VAL A 17 3.66 -3.36 -1.25
N LEU A 18 4.45 -3.25 -0.20
CA LEU A 18 4.90 -1.98 0.34
C LEU A 18 6.38 -1.80 -0.01
N THR A 19 6.79 -0.59 -0.37
CA THR A 19 8.20 -0.24 -0.41
C THR A 19 8.81 -0.34 1.00
N PRO A 20 10.15 -0.47 1.13
CA PRO A 20 10.81 -0.47 2.42
C PRO A 20 10.50 0.79 3.25
N GLY A 21 10.47 1.96 2.62
CA GLY A 21 10.13 3.23 3.28
C GLY A 21 8.70 3.24 3.82
N ALA A 22 7.73 2.86 2.98
CA ALA A 22 6.34 2.76 3.39
C ALA A 22 6.12 1.73 4.49
N TRP A 23 6.80 0.58 4.44
CA TRP A 23 6.74 -0.41 5.52
C TRP A 23 7.26 0.17 6.84
N GLN A 24 8.43 0.79 6.80
CA GLN A 24 9.08 1.35 7.98
C GLN A 24 8.23 2.44 8.63
N GLU A 25 7.60 3.30 7.84
CA GLU A 25 6.81 4.40 8.38
C GLU A 25 5.39 3.95 8.74
N ALA A 26 4.71 3.18 7.89
CA ALA A 26 3.28 2.91 8.04
C ALA A 26 2.98 1.68 8.91
N VAL A 27 3.86 0.67 8.91
CA VAL A 27 3.57 -0.65 9.49
C VAL A 27 4.48 -0.98 10.68
N HIS A 28 5.78 -0.70 10.56
CA HIS A 28 6.73 -0.99 11.61
C HIS A 28 6.41 -0.22 12.90
N ILE A 29 6.66 -0.90 14.02
CA ILE A 29 6.55 -0.35 15.37
C ILE A 29 7.81 -0.80 16.08
N GLN A 30 8.58 0.16 16.59
CA GLN A 30 9.67 -0.12 17.49
C GLN A 30 9.08 -0.61 18.82
N ASP A 31 9.57 -1.77 19.29
CA ASP A 31 9.19 -2.39 20.56
C ASP A 31 7.66 -2.48 20.76
N PRO A 32 6.94 -3.23 19.89
CA PRO A 32 5.50 -3.38 20.03
C PRO A 32 5.18 -4.10 21.34
N VAL A 33 4.14 -3.63 22.05
CA VAL A 33 3.64 -4.28 23.25
C VAL A 33 3.02 -5.63 22.86
N HIS A 34 2.32 -5.66 21.72
CA HIS A 34 1.74 -6.87 21.15
C HIS A 34 1.97 -6.97 19.64
N THR A 35 2.21 -8.18 19.14
CA THR A 35 2.38 -8.44 17.69
C THR A 35 1.13 -8.07 16.88
N SER A 36 -0.04 -8.03 17.51
CA SER A 36 -1.29 -7.58 16.90
C SER A 36 -1.28 -6.10 16.52
N GLU A 37 -0.40 -5.27 17.09
CA GLU A 37 -0.30 -3.86 16.72
C GLU A 37 0.24 -3.72 15.28
N ILE A 38 1.23 -4.54 14.91
CA ILE A 38 1.79 -4.57 13.55
C ILE A 38 0.73 -5.04 12.55
N SER A 39 -0.01 -6.12 12.86
CA SER A 39 -1.06 -6.61 11.98
C SER A 39 -2.21 -5.60 11.84
N SER A 40 -2.54 -4.88 12.91
CA SER A 40 -3.54 -3.81 12.88
C SER A 40 -3.10 -2.63 12.00
N ARG A 41 -1.82 -2.21 12.10
CA ARG A 41 -1.28 -1.16 11.21
C ARG A 41 -1.29 -1.60 9.76
N LEU A 42 -0.79 -2.80 9.45
CA LEU A 42 -0.80 -3.35 8.10
C LEU A 42 -2.23 -3.43 7.53
N GLY A 43 -3.16 -3.95 8.32
CA GLY A 43 -4.57 -4.06 7.93
C GLY A 43 -5.18 -2.69 7.61
N ASN A 44 -4.89 -1.67 8.42
CA ASN A 44 -5.39 -0.31 8.20
C ASN A 44 -4.82 0.32 6.91
N VAL A 45 -3.50 0.18 6.68
CA VAL A 45 -2.85 0.67 5.46
C VAL A 45 -3.47 0.03 4.21
N VAL A 46 -3.58 -1.30 4.20
CA VAL A 46 -4.14 -2.05 3.07
C VAL A 46 -5.62 -1.72 2.85
N LEU A 47 -6.42 -1.70 3.91
CA LEU A 47 -7.84 -1.35 3.83
C LEU A 47 -8.05 0.06 3.27
N THR A 48 -7.25 1.03 3.73
CA THR A 48 -7.34 2.41 3.25
C THR A 48 -6.96 2.51 1.79
N ALA A 49 -5.86 1.87 1.37
CA ALA A 49 -5.45 1.84 -0.04
C ALA A 49 -6.56 1.27 -0.95
N TYR A 50 -7.17 0.15 -0.55
CA TYR A 50 -8.28 -0.45 -1.30
C TYR A 50 -9.53 0.42 -1.34
N ARG A 51 -9.86 1.09 -0.22
CA ARG A 51 -10.97 2.03 -0.16
C ARG A 51 -10.76 3.18 -1.14
N GLU A 52 -9.58 3.78 -1.15
CA GLU A 52 -9.26 4.89 -2.06
C GLU A 52 -9.24 4.46 -3.53
N LEU A 53 -8.68 3.28 -3.82
CA LEU A 53 -8.75 2.69 -5.16
C LEU A 53 -10.19 2.44 -5.61
N SER A 54 -11.08 2.04 -4.70
CA SER A 54 -12.49 1.78 -5.03
C SER A 54 -13.24 3.05 -5.46
N PHE A 55 -12.80 4.24 -5.04
CA PHE A 55 -13.34 5.52 -5.50
C PHE A 55 -12.77 5.94 -6.86
N GLN A 56 -11.62 5.40 -7.25
CA GLN A 56 -10.83 5.82 -8.41
C GLN A 56 -10.23 4.62 -9.16
N PRO A 57 -11.06 3.65 -9.63
CA PRO A 57 -10.58 2.36 -10.12
C PRO A 57 -9.71 2.44 -11.37
N ASP A 58 -9.86 3.50 -12.17
CA ASP A 58 -9.13 3.70 -13.42
C ASP A 58 -7.78 4.40 -13.24
N LYS A 59 -7.47 4.87 -12.02
CA LYS A 59 -6.21 5.56 -11.76
C LYS A 59 -5.07 4.56 -11.54
N THR A 60 -3.96 4.82 -12.23
CA THR A 60 -2.71 4.09 -12.00
C THR A 60 -1.97 4.57 -10.75
N HIS A 61 -2.31 5.77 -10.26
CA HIS A 61 -1.71 6.43 -9.11
C HIS A 61 -2.80 7.11 -8.26
N VAL A 62 -2.84 6.80 -6.96
CA VAL A 62 -3.79 7.38 -6.01
C VAL A 62 -3.03 7.83 -4.77
N ASP A 63 -3.00 9.14 -4.52
CA ASP A 63 -2.48 9.68 -3.27
C ASP A 63 -3.50 9.51 -2.15
N PHE A 64 -3.03 9.07 -1.00
CA PHE A 64 -3.84 8.92 0.19
C PHE A 64 -2.99 9.17 1.45
N GLY A 65 -3.61 9.09 2.62
CA GLY A 65 -2.87 9.16 3.86
C GLY A 65 -3.68 8.64 5.03
N LEU A 66 -3.01 8.49 6.16
CA LEU A 66 -3.61 8.00 7.40
C LEU A 66 -2.90 8.59 8.61
N TYR A 67 -3.65 8.72 9.70
CA TYR A 67 -3.12 9.07 11.00
C TYR A 67 -2.56 7.82 11.70
N ARG A 68 -1.31 7.90 12.18
CA ARG A 68 -0.66 6.83 12.96
C ARG A 68 0.28 7.42 14.01
N PHE A 69 0.70 6.62 14.98
CA PHE A 69 1.86 7.01 15.79
C PHE A 69 3.17 6.85 14.99
N PRO A 70 4.20 7.68 15.23
CA PRO A 70 5.59 7.47 14.81
C PRO A 70 6.05 6.01 14.93
N PRO A 71 6.88 5.50 14.00
CA PRO A 71 7.40 4.13 14.10
C PRO A 71 8.36 3.98 15.28
N ALA A 72 9.08 5.04 15.65
CA ALA A 72 10.06 5.08 16.75
C ALA A 72 9.44 5.02 18.16
N GLY A 73 8.15 4.75 18.28
CA GLY A 73 7.50 4.49 19.57
C GLY A 73 7.08 5.74 20.36
N ASP A 74 7.29 6.96 19.85
CA ASP A 74 6.63 8.14 20.42
C ASP A 74 5.11 8.04 20.20
N ARG A 75 4.40 7.68 21.27
CA ARG A 75 2.94 7.51 21.27
C ARG A 75 2.22 8.74 21.84
N SER A 76 2.89 9.89 21.92
CA SER A 76 2.30 11.12 22.46
C SER A 76 1.23 11.72 21.53
N ALA A 77 1.39 11.57 20.21
CA ALA A 77 0.47 12.10 19.22
C ALA A 77 0.44 11.28 17.92
N TYR A 78 -0.73 11.27 17.27
CA TYR A 78 -0.85 10.80 15.90
C TYR A 78 -0.25 11.82 14.94
N VAL A 79 0.48 11.34 13.95
CA VAL A 79 1.02 12.10 12.82
C VAL A 79 0.36 11.65 11.53
N TRP A 80 0.14 12.61 10.62
CA TRP A 80 -0.33 12.30 9.27
C TRP A 80 0.82 11.70 8.45
N LEU A 81 0.55 10.60 7.75
CA LEU A 81 1.48 10.00 6.80
C LEU A 81 0.86 10.06 5.40
N ASP A 82 1.54 10.74 4.49
CA ASP A 82 1.20 10.75 3.07
C ASP A 82 1.81 9.53 2.35
N LEU A 83 0.97 8.83 1.60
CA LEU A 83 1.28 7.62 0.84
C LEU A 83 0.77 7.74 -0.58
N THR A 84 1.35 6.96 -1.48
CA THR A 84 0.88 6.82 -2.85
C THR A 84 0.66 5.35 -3.17
N LEU A 85 -0.49 5.05 -3.77
CA LEU A 85 -0.85 3.73 -4.28
C LEU A 85 -0.60 3.70 -5.79
N HIS A 86 0.20 2.74 -6.25
CA HIS A 86 0.54 2.51 -7.64
C HIS A 86 -0.08 1.19 -8.11
N THR A 87 -0.80 1.22 -9.23
CA THR A 87 -1.28 0.02 -9.91
C THR A 87 -0.27 -0.42 -10.96
N ILE A 88 0.42 -1.54 -10.69
CA ILE A 88 1.51 -2.02 -11.53
C ILE A 88 1.00 -3.11 -12.46
N LYS A 89 1.09 -2.84 -13.77
CA LYS A 89 0.86 -3.83 -14.81
C LYS A 89 2.23 -4.45 -15.14
N SER A 90 2.45 -5.71 -14.78
CA SER A 90 3.65 -6.41 -15.23
C SER A 90 3.45 -6.89 -16.67
N GLU A 91 4.52 -6.85 -17.47
CA GLU A 91 4.49 -7.36 -18.85
C GLU A 91 4.55 -8.90 -18.89
N THR A 92 5.08 -9.51 -17.82
CA THR A 92 5.33 -10.97 -17.74
C THR A 92 4.72 -11.64 -16.50
N GLY A 93 4.20 -10.86 -15.55
CA GLY A 93 3.64 -11.32 -14.28
C GLY A 93 2.22 -10.85 -14.01
N LEU A 94 1.69 -11.21 -12.84
CA LEU A 94 0.38 -10.75 -12.39
C LEU A 94 0.44 -9.27 -11.98
N PRO A 95 -0.61 -8.48 -12.26
CA PRO A 95 -0.70 -7.11 -11.76
C PRO A 95 -0.73 -7.10 -10.23
N TYR A 96 -0.18 -6.05 -9.63
CA TYR A 96 -0.15 -5.86 -8.19
C TYR A 96 -0.25 -4.38 -7.84
N LEU A 97 -0.57 -4.11 -6.57
CA LEU A 97 -0.60 -2.79 -5.99
C LEU A 97 0.70 -2.55 -5.22
N CYS A 98 1.34 -1.42 -5.45
CA CYS A 98 2.51 -0.98 -4.69
C CYS A 98 2.14 0.27 -3.87
N ILE A 99 2.41 0.24 -2.57
CA ILE A 99 2.26 1.41 -1.68
C ILE A 99 3.65 1.94 -1.36
N SER A 100 3.89 3.22 -1.65
CA SER A 100 5.11 3.94 -1.31
C SER A 100 4.82 5.16 -0.44
N LEU A 101 5.87 5.77 0.11
CA LEU A 101 5.77 7.16 0.60
C LEU A 101 5.52 8.08 -0.60
N ARG A 102 4.82 9.21 -0.38
CA ARG A 102 4.56 10.17 -1.45
C ARG A 102 5.82 10.64 -2.19
N ASP A 103 6.91 10.85 -1.45
CA ASP A 103 8.18 11.33 -2.00
C ASP A 103 9.15 10.19 -2.37
N GLU A 104 8.69 8.93 -2.32
CA GLU A 104 9.48 7.75 -2.67
C GLU A 104 9.07 7.23 -4.05
N GLU A 105 10.03 7.16 -4.96
CA GLU A 105 9.86 6.50 -6.26
C GLU A 105 10.01 4.98 -6.08
N PRO A 106 8.94 4.18 -6.23
CA PRO A 106 9.05 2.74 -6.12
C PRO A 106 9.94 2.21 -7.25
N VAL A 107 10.86 1.30 -6.92
CA VAL A 107 11.64 0.58 -7.94
C VAL A 107 10.76 -0.48 -8.56
N LEU A 108 9.94 -0.05 -9.53
CA LEU A 108 8.99 -0.89 -10.24
C LEU A 108 9.75 -1.74 -11.28
N ARG A 109 9.80 -3.05 -11.07
CA ARG A 109 10.25 -3.99 -12.10
C ARG A 109 9.02 -4.49 -12.84
N CYS A 110 8.86 -4.06 -14.10
CA CYS A 110 7.84 -4.54 -15.03
C CYS A 110 8.17 -5.92 -15.58
#